data_AF-A0A3N0VVG1-F1
#
_entry.id   AF-A0A3N0VVG1-F1
#
_cell.length_a   1.000
_cell.length_b   1.000
_cell.length_c   1.000
_cell.angle_alpha   90.00
_cell.angle_beta   90.00
_cell.angle_gamma   90.00
#
_symmetry.space_group_name_H-M   'P 1'
#
loop_
_entity.id
_entity.type
_entity.pdbx_description
1 polymer ?
#
loop_
_entity_poly.entity_id
_entity_poly.type
_entity_poly.pdbx_seq_one_letter_code
_entity_poly.pdbx_strand_id
1 'polypeptide(L)'
;MMKISNVLLTVNILLLVFIWIFIAMEYKGLPEIIPSHFAVNGTVDGESEKRAIWFLPAVATFIFLLLVGIPKDPNSPLLNVPDSYRNKESLRLLMYSILLPVLLLFGDIIVESIWVAQGKLTEMTNAVFVLLSLLLIVIGANIFCMIKKGKLEQ
;
A
#
# COMPACT_ATOMS: atom_id res chain seq x y z
N MET A 1 19.07 -15.68 -12.33
CA MET A 1 17.83 -15.98 -11.58
C MET A 1 17.30 -14.68 -11.01
N MET A 2 16.03 -14.32 -11.26
CA MET A 2 15.45 -13.08 -10.73
C MET A 2 15.28 -13.20 -9.21
N LYS A 3 15.76 -12.19 -8.46
CA LYS A 3 15.55 -12.14 -7.01
C LYS A 3 14.07 -11.82 -6.72
N ILE A 4 13.53 -12.43 -5.66
CA ILE A 4 12.14 -12.20 -5.22
C ILE A 4 11.88 -10.71 -4.96
N SER A 5 12.85 -10.00 -4.39
CA SER A 5 12.80 -8.54 -4.19
C SER A 5 12.54 -7.78 -5.49
N ASN A 6 13.16 -8.18 -6.61
CA ASN A 6 12.94 -7.52 -7.90
C ASN A 6 11.53 -7.82 -8.45
N VAL A 7 11.02 -9.04 -8.26
CA VAL A 7 9.64 -9.39 -8.64
C VAL A 7 8.65 -8.55 -7.85
N LEU A 8 8.81 -8.45 -6.53
CA LEU A 8 7.98 -7.60 -5.68
C LEU A 8 8.03 -6.14 -6.12
N LEU A 9 9.21 -5.60 -6.43
CA LEU A 9 9.33 -4.23 -6.91
C LEU A 9 8.56 -4.02 -8.22
N THR A 10 8.69 -4.91 -9.19
CA THR A 10 7.96 -4.83 -10.45
C THR A 10 6.45 -4.86 -10.23
N VAL A 11 5.95 -5.77 -9.38
CA VAL A 11 4.52 -5.86 -9.05
C VAL A 11 4.03 -4.57 -8.39
N ASN A 12 4.78 -4.01 -7.44
CA ASN A 12 4.44 -2.74 -6.79
C ASN A 12 4.40 -1.57 -7.79
N ILE A 13 5.34 -1.51 -8.74
CA ILE A 13 5.34 -0.49 -9.80
C ILE A 13 4.08 -0.62 -10.66
N LEU A 14 3.74 -1.84 -11.09
CA LEU A 14 2.55 -2.10 -11.89
C LEU A 14 1.27 -1.72 -11.15
N LEU A 15 1.17 -2.03 -9.86
CA LEU A 15 0.04 -1.62 -9.01
C LEU A 15 -0.07 -0.10 -8.90
N LEU A 16 1.04 0.60 -8.66
CA LEU A 16 1.02 2.07 -8.58
C LEU A 16 0.59 2.70 -9.92
N VAL A 17 1.11 2.18 -11.04
CA VAL A 17 0.70 2.61 -12.38
C VAL A 17 -0.79 2.34 -12.62
N PHE A 18 -1.28 1.16 -12.23
CA PHE A 18 -2.69 0.83 -12.30
C PHE A 18 -3.55 1.84 -11.53
N ILE A 19 -3.19 2.17 -10.29
CA ILE A 19 -3.92 3.15 -9.46
C ILE A 19 -4.07 4.49 -10.18
N TRP A 20 -2.98 5.03 -10.72
CA TRP A 20 -2.99 6.31 -11.43
C TRP A 20 -3.82 6.25 -12.72
N ILE A 21 -3.66 5.19 -13.52
CA ILE A 21 -4.40 5.01 -14.77
C ILE A 21 -5.90 4.85 -14.48
N PHE A 22 -6.26 4.05 -13.47
CA PHE A 22 -7.65 3.80 -13.11
C PHE A 22 -8.38 5.09 -12.74
N ILE A 23 -7.81 5.91 -11.84
CA ILE A 23 -8.40 7.21 -11.50
C ILE A 23 -8.51 8.09 -12.75
N ALA A 24 -7.44 8.19 -13.55
CA ALA A 24 -7.44 9.05 -14.73
C ALA A 24 -8.54 8.67 -15.75
N MET A 25 -8.82 7.38 -15.91
CA MET A 25 -9.87 6.87 -16.79
C MET A 25 -11.27 7.16 -16.23
N GLU A 26 -11.50 6.92 -14.95
CA GLU A 26 -12.83 7.02 -14.33
C GLU A 26 -13.20 8.46 -13.94
N TYR A 27 -12.22 9.33 -13.72
CA TYR A 27 -12.43 10.66 -13.12
C TYR A 27 -13.46 11.52 -13.85
N LYS A 28 -13.51 11.47 -15.19
CA LYS A 28 -14.48 12.25 -15.98
C LYS A 28 -15.93 11.82 -15.72
N GLY A 29 -16.16 10.56 -15.40
CA GLY A 29 -17.48 10.00 -15.14
C GLY A 29 -17.96 10.20 -13.70
N LEU A 30 -17.13 10.77 -12.82
CA LEU A 30 -17.51 10.97 -11.42
C LEU A 30 -18.45 12.17 -11.24
N PRO A 31 -19.48 12.04 -10.38
CA PRO A 31 -20.28 13.18 -9.92
C PRO A 31 -19.40 14.21 -9.20
N GLU A 32 -19.87 15.46 -9.06
CA GLU A 32 -19.08 16.50 -8.39
C GLU A 32 -18.81 16.19 -6.91
N ILE A 33 -19.71 15.45 -6.26
CA ILE A 33 -19.58 14.97 -4.88
C ILE A 33 -19.45 13.45 -4.90
N ILE A 34 -18.44 12.93 -4.20
CA ILE A 34 -18.16 11.49 -4.07
C ILE A 34 -18.01 11.10 -2.59
N PRO A 35 -18.14 9.82 -2.24
CA PRO A 35 -17.77 9.31 -0.92
C PRO A 35 -16.29 9.60 -0.63
N SER A 36 -16.01 10.04 0.59
CA SER A 36 -14.66 10.30 1.08
C SER A 36 -14.35 9.65 2.42
N HIS A 37 -15.38 9.21 3.15
CA HIS A 37 -15.25 8.44 4.37
C HIS A 37 -16.33 7.35 4.42
N PHE A 38 -15.96 6.23 5.03
CA PHE A 38 -16.83 5.08 5.22
C PHE A 38 -16.81 4.68 6.68
N ALA A 39 -18.00 4.42 7.23
CA ALA A 39 -18.14 3.83 8.54
C ALA A 39 -17.63 2.37 8.55
N VAL A 40 -17.44 1.79 9.73
CA VAL A 40 -16.90 0.42 9.90
C VAL A 40 -17.75 -0.65 9.20
N ASN A 41 -19.05 -0.43 9.08
CA ASN A 41 -19.98 -1.30 8.37
C ASN A 41 -19.96 -1.11 6.84
N GLY A 42 -19.14 -0.20 6.30
CA GLY A 42 -19.02 0.06 4.87
C GLY A 42 -19.96 1.14 4.33
N THR A 43 -20.88 1.69 5.13
CA THR A 43 -21.77 2.78 4.67
C THR A 43 -21.02 4.10 4.55
N VAL A 44 -21.37 4.90 3.54
CA VAL A 44 -20.85 6.27 3.40
C VAL A 44 -21.32 7.13 4.57
N ASP A 45 -20.38 7.72 5.30
CA ASP A 45 -20.63 8.66 6.40
C ASP A 45 -19.88 9.99 6.21
N GLY A 46 -19.17 10.15 5.10
CA GLY A 46 -18.55 11.41 4.69
C GLY A 46 -18.39 11.52 3.17
N GLU A 47 -18.53 12.74 2.67
CA GLU A 47 -18.47 13.06 1.23
C GLU A 47 -17.53 14.25 0.98
N SER A 48 -17.02 14.38 -0.25
CA SER A 48 -16.14 15.47 -0.66
C SER A 48 -16.27 15.77 -2.16
N GLU A 49 -15.73 16.91 -2.60
CA GLU A 49 -15.56 17.18 -4.03
C GLU A 49 -14.71 16.08 -4.70
N LYS A 50 -15.07 15.66 -5.91
CA LYS A 50 -14.37 14.60 -6.65
C LYS A 50 -12.87 14.82 -6.81
N ARG A 51 -12.41 16.06 -6.78
CA ARG A 51 -10.99 16.41 -6.84
C ARG A 51 -10.19 15.80 -5.68
N ALA A 52 -10.82 15.58 -4.53
CA ALA A 52 -10.19 14.98 -3.37
C ALA A 52 -9.67 13.56 -3.63
N ILE A 53 -10.24 12.83 -4.60
CA ILE A 53 -9.79 11.46 -4.91
C ILE A 53 -8.33 11.37 -5.35
N TRP A 54 -7.77 12.46 -5.90
CA TRP A 54 -6.37 12.53 -6.31
C TRP A 54 -5.39 12.58 -5.13
N PHE A 55 -5.87 12.82 -3.91
CA PHE A 55 -5.03 12.80 -2.72
C PHE A 55 -4.51 11.38 -2.42
N LEU A 56 -5.37 10.36 -2.55
CA LEU A 56 -5.01 8.97 -2.28
C LEU A 56 -3.84 8.43 -3.15
N PRO A 57 -3.85 8.56 -4.50
CA PRO A 57 -2.72 8.12 -5.32
C PRO A 57 -1.45 8.95 -5.05
N ALA A 58 -1.57 10.22 -4.65
CA ALA A 58 -0.41 11.04 -4.26
C ALA A 58 0.23 10.51 -2.96
N VAL A 59 -0.57 10.18 -1.94
CA VAL A 59 -0.09 9.55 -0.70
C VAL A 59 0.52 8.16 -1.00
N ALA A 60 -0.13 7.35 -1.83
CA ALA A 60 0.40 6.05 -2.24
C ALA A 60 1.76 6.18 -2.94
N THR A 61 1.92 7.19 -3.81
CA THR A 61 3.19 7.50 -4.49
C THR A 61 4.27 7.94 -3.51
N PHE A 62 3.92 8.78 -2.54
CA PHE A 62 4.85 9.21 -1.50
C PHE A 62 5.36 8.03 -0.66
N ILE A 63 4.46 7.15 -0.20
CA ILE A 63 4.82 5.94 0.54
C ILE A 63 5.68 5.00 -0.32
N PHE A 64 5.33 4.82 -1.60
CA PHE A 64 6.13 4.04 -2.54
C PHE A 64 7.56 4.58 -2.62
N LEU A 65 7.73 5.89 -2.81
CA LEU A 65 9.05 6.51 -2.92
C LEU A 65 9.86 6.36 -1.62
N LEU A 66 9.23 6.51 -0.47
CA LEU A 66 9.86 6.31 0.84
C LEU A 66 10.37 4.87 0.99
N LEU A 67 9.48 3.87 0.82
CA LEU A 67 9.83 2.46 1.01
C LEU A 67 10.82 1.94 -0.05
N VAL A 68 10.76 2.46 -1.28
CA VAL A 68 11.74 2.16 -2.32
C VAL A 68 13.08 2.85 -2.08
N GLY A 69 13.08 4.00 -1.39
CA GLY A 69 14.27 4.76 -1.02
C GLY A 69 15.09 4.11 0.09
N ILE A 70 14.46 3.54 1.12
CA ILE A 70 15.15 3.01 2.31
C ILE A 70 16.30 2.04 1.99
N PRO A 71 16.14 1.02 1.11
CA PRO A 71 17.24 0.09 0.84
C PRO A 71 18.45 0.70 0.10
N LYS A 72 18.37 1.98 -0.32
CA LYS A 72 19.50 2.68 -0.95
C LYS A 72 20.56 3.08 0.06
N ASP A 73 20.19 3.28 1.33
CA ASP A 73 21.11 3.55 2.43
C ASP A 73 20.85 2.59 3.62
N PRO A 74 21.40 1.37 3.58
CA PRO A 74 21.22 0.39 4.65
C PRO A 74 21.81 0.81 6.00
N ASN A 75 22.70 1.81 6.03
CA ASN A 75 23.42 2.26 7.21
C ASN A 75 22.80 3.54 7.81
N SER A 76 21.66 3.98 7.30
CA SER A 76 20.98 5.18 7.79
C SER A 76 20.77 5.11 9.31
N PRO A 77 21.13 6.15 10.07
CA PRO A 77 20.93 6.17 11.52
C PRO A 77 19.44 6.18 11.92
N LEU A 78 18.55 6.52 10.99
CA LEU A 78 17.10 6.51 11.21
C LEU A 78 16.49 5.11 11.11
N LEU A 79 17.26 4.11 10.65
CA LEU A 79 16.77 2.76 10.42
C LEU A 79 16.86 1.92 11.71
N ASN A 80 15.70 1.66 12.32
CA ASN A 80 15.59 0.84 13.52
C ASN A 80 15.38 -0.65 13.18
N VAL A 81 16.41 -1.29 12.65
CA VAL A 81 16.46 -2.75 12.39
C VAL A 81 17.77 -3.33 12.93
N PRO A 82 17.81 -4.63 13.27
CA PRO A 82 19.05 -5.28 13.70
C PRO A 82 20.15 -5.18 12.63
N ASP A 83 21.41 -5.13 13.05
CA ASP A 83 22.56 -5.05 12.13
C ASP A 83 22.59 -6.21 11.13
N SER A 84 22.15 -7.40 11.55
CA SER A 84 21.95 -8.60 10.70
C SER A 84 21.04 -8.36 9.47
N TYR A 85 20.18 -7.33 9.55
CA TYR A 85 19.23 -6.94 8.53
C TYR A 85 19.63 -5.68 7.77
N ARG A 86 20.69 -4.96 8.19
CA ARG A 86 21.22 -3.75 7.54
C ARG A 86 22.03 -4.07 6.27
N ASN A 87 21.46 -4.91 5.41
CA ASN A 87 21.98 -5.17 4.07
C ASN A 87 20.91 -4.89 3.02
N LYS A 88 21.35 -4.49 1.83
CA LYS A 88 20.49 -4.04 0.74
C LYS A 88 19.39 -5.04 0.35
N GLU A 89 19.68 -6.33 0.34
CA GLU A 89 18.70 -7.34 -0.10
C GLU A 89 17.67 -7.66 0.97
N SER A 90 18.06 -7.78 2.25
CA SER A 90 17.12 -7.95 3.35
C SER A 90 16.18 -6.75 3.49
N LEU A 91 16.71 -5.52 3.35
CA LEU A 91 15.89 -4.32 3.37
C LEU A 91 14.96 -4.23 2.16
N ARG A 92 15.41 -4.61 0.96
CA ARG A 92 14.52 -4.68 -0.22
C ARG A 92 13.37 -5.64 0.02
N LEU A 93 13.64 -6.84 0.52
CA LEU A 93 12.59 -7.82 0.78
C LEU A 93 11.60 -7.30 1.84
N LEU A 94 12.12 -6.73 2.94
CA LEU A 94 11.33 -6.14 4.01
C LEU A 94 10.42 -5.01 3.49
N MET A 95 11.01 -4.00 2.85
CA MET A 95 10.27 -2.81 2.39
C MET A 95 9.28 -3.14 1.27
N TYR A 96 9.66 -3.98 0.30
CA TYR A 96 8.81 -4.28 -0.86
C TYR A 96 7.70 -5.28 -0.53
N SER A 97 7.90 -6.14 0.47
CA SER A 97 6.83 -7.00 0.98
C SER A 97 5.77 -6.20 1.72
N ILE A 98 6.15 -5.19 2.52
CA ILE A 98 5.21 -4.28 3.20
C ILE A 98 4.50 -3.37 2.19
N LEU A 99 5.21 -2.88 1.18
CA LEU A 99 4.64 -1.97 0.18
C LEU A 99 3.49 -2.62 -0.62
N LEU A 100 3.55 -3.93 -0.86
CA LEU A 100 2.53 -4.66 -1.64
C LEU A 100 1.11 -4.55 -1.05
N PRO A 101 0.84 -5.01 0.19
CA PRO A 101 -0.48 -4.86 0.79
C PRO A 101 -0.87 -3.40 1.02
N VAL A 102 0.09 -2.48 1.21
CA VAL A 102 -0.21 -1.04 1.28
C VAL A 102 -0.78 -0.54 -0.04
N LEU A 103 -0.14 -0.83 -1.18
CA LEU A 103 -0.65 -0.41 -2.49
C LEU A 103 -1.96 -1.11 -2.85
N LEU A 104 -2.13 -2.38 -2.47
CA LEU A 104 -3.42 -3.07 -2.63
C LEU A 104 -4.52 -2.36 -1.84
N LEU A 105 -4.26 -1.96 -0.60
CA LEU A 105 -5.21 -1.23 0.23
C LEU A 105 -5.60 0.12 -0.39
N PHE A 106 -4.63 0.91 -0.86
CA PHE A 106 -4.93 2.16 -1.57
C PHE A 106 -5.72 1.91 -2.86
N GLY A 107 -5.34 0.90 -3.64
CA GLY A 107 -6.04 0.55 -4.87
C GLY A 107 -7.48 0.13 -4.62
N ASP A 108 -7.71 -0.71 -3.62
CA ASP A 108 -9.04 -1.17 -3.20
C ASP A 108 -9.93 0.00 -2.77
N ILE A 109 -9.46 0.85 -1.85
CA ILE A 109 -10.19 2.04 -1.39
C ILE A 109 -10.57 2.93 -2.59
N ILE A 110 -9.65 3.16 -3.53
CA ILE A 110 -9.89 3.98 -4.71
C ILE A 110 -10.94 3.35 -5.63
N VAL A 111 -10.79 2.07 -5.94
CA VAL A 111 -11.70 1.34 -6.83
C VAL A 111 -13.11 1.32 -6.25
N GLU A 112 -13.25 0.95 -4.99
CA GLU A 112 -14.56 0.87 -4.34
C GLU A 112 -15.18 2.25 -4.14
N SER A 113 -14.40 3.28 -3.78
CA SER A 113 -14.93 4.65 -3.69
C SER A 113 -15.52 5.13 -5.03
N ILE A 114 -14.85 4.82 -6.14
CA ILE A 114 -15.33 5.14 -7.49
C ILE A 114 -16.59 4.33 -7.82
N TRP A 115 -16.62 3.04 -7.51
CA TRP A 115 -17.78 2.21 -7.77
C TRP A 115 -19.00 2.58 -6.93
N VAL A 116 -18.81 2.98 -5.68
CA VAL A 116 -19.89 3.53 -4.85
C VAL A 116 -20.36 4.87 -5.43
N ALA A 117 -19.45 5.77 -5.81
CA ALA A 117 -19.81 7.04 -6.46
C ALA A 117 -20.59 6.87 -7.77
N GLN A 118 -20.35 5.77 -8.49
CA GLN A 118 -21.03 5.42 -9.74
C GLN A 118 -22.31 4.61 -9.52
N GLY A 119 -22.66 4.28 -8.28
CA GLY A 119 -23.82 3.43 -7.94
C GLY A 119 -23.65 1.97 -8.37
N LYS A 120 -22.43 1.50 -8.65
CA LYS A 120 -22.11 0.09 -8.92
C LYS A 120 -22.04 -0.73 -7.64
N LEU A 121 -21.66 -0.08 -6.54
CA LEU A 121 -21.71 -0.63 -5.18
C LEU A 121 -22.60 0.27 -4.32
N THR A 122 -23.31 -0.32 -3.36
CA THR A 122 -24.07 0.43 -2.36
C THR A 122 -23.19 0.87 -1.21
N GLU A 123 -22.24 0.04 -0.81
CA GLU A 123 -21.39 0.18 0.37
C GLU A 123 -19.99 -0.37 0.06
N MET A 124 -19.00 0.03 0.84
CA MET A 124 -17.64 -0.53 0.78
C MET A 124 -17.65 -1.98 1.28
N THR A 125 -16.93 -2.86 0.61
CA THR A 125 -16.87 -4.27 0.95
C THR A 125 -15.88 -4.54 2.09
N ASN A 126 -15.88 -5.78 2.59
CA ASN A 126 -14.93 -6.21 3.60
C ASN A 126 -13.49 -6.41 3.06
N ALA A 127 -13.22 -6.12 1.78
CA ALA A 127 -11.89 -6.23 1.18
C ALA A 127 -10.85 -5.39 1.95
N VAL A 128 -11.23 -4.19 2.40
CA VAL A 128 -10.37 -3.32 3.22
C VAL A 128 -9.85 -4.03 4.48
N PHE A 129 -10.69 -4.81 5.17
CA PHE A 129 -10.32 -5.52 6.40
C PHE A 129 -9.44 -6.72 6.10
N VAL A 130 -9.67 -7.41 4.99
CA VAL A 130 -8.81 -8.50 4.51
C VAL A 130 -7.43 -7.97 4.17
N LEU A 131 -7.34 -6.85 3.45
CA LEU A 131 -6.08 -6.21 3.06
C LEU A 131 -5.34 -5.61 4.26
N LEU A 132 -6.06 -5.03 5.23
CA LEU A 132 -5.49 -4.58 6.48
C LEU A 132 -4.93 -5.76 7.30
N SER A 133 -5.65 -6.87 7.35
CA SER A 133 -5.18 -8.10 8.00
C SER A 133 -3.93 -8.66 7.31
N LEU A 134 -3.90 -8.65 5.98
CA LEU A 134 -2.73 -9.06 5.19
C LEU A 134 -1.51 -8.17 5.51
N LEU A 135 -1.69 -6.84 5.59
CA LEU A 135 -0.63 -5.91 5.97
C LEU A 135 -0.05 -6.25 7.34
N LEU A 136 -0.91 -6.47 8.34
CA LEU A 136 -0.48 -6.82 9.69
C LEU A 136 0.25 -8.17 9.73
N ILE A 137 -0.22 -9.18 8.99
CA ILE A 137 0.45 -10.47 8.86
C ILE A 137 1.83 -10.32 8.24
N VAL A 138 1.96 -9.54 7.17
CA VAL A 138 3.25 -9.29 6.50
C VAL A 138 4.23 -8.57 7.43
N ILE A 139 3.77 -7.56 8.17
CA ILE A 139 4.60 -6.86 9.17
C ILE A 139 5.04 -7.84 10.27
N GLY A 140 4.11 -8.63 10.82
CA GLY A 140 4.40 -9.61 11.86
C GLY A 140 5.39 -10.68 11.40
N ALA A 141 5.23 -11.20 10.18
CA ALA A 141 6.15 -12.16 9.58
C ALA A 141 7.57 -11.58 9.42
N ASN A 142 7.66 -10.32 8.98
CA ASN A 142 8.94 -9.63 8.86
C ASN A 142 9.62 -9.44 10.22
N ILE A 143 8.88 -9.01 11.25
CA ILE A 143 9.39 -8.89 12.62
C ILE A 143 9.89 -10.24 13.14
N PHE A 144 9.11 -11.30 12.95
CA PHE A 144 9.50 -12.65 13.35
C PHE A 144 10.80 -13.10 12.66
N CYS A 145 10.93 -12.88 11.35
CA CYS A 145 12.14 -13.19 10.59
C CYS A 145 13.37 -12.40 11.10
N MET A 146 13.20 -11.11 11.40
CA MET A 146 14.27 -10.28 11.97
C MET A 146 14.74 -10.80 13.34
N ILE A 147 13.81 -11.14 14.24
CA ILE A 147 14.14 -11.68 15.56
C ILE A 147 14.87 -13.02 15.44
N LYS A 148 14.37 -13.92 14.59
CA LYS A 148 15.00 -15.24 14.37
C LYS A 148 16.42 -15.10 13.83
N LYS A 149 16.64 -14.20 12.87
CA LYS A 149 17.96 -13.99 12.28
C LYS A 149 18.94 -13.35 13.27
N GLY A 150 18.47 -12.37 14.07
CA GLY A 150 19.30 -11.76 15.12
C GLY A 150 19.78 -12.73 16.19
N LYS A 151 19.00 -13.77 16.51
CA LYS A 151 19.41 -14.83 17.46
C LYS A 151 20.44 -15.82 16.90
N LEU A 152 20.57 -15.94 15.59
CA LEU A 152 21.51 -16.88 14.94
C LEU A 152 22.91 -16.29 14.76
N GLU A 153 23.05 -14.96 14.94
CA GLU A 153 24.31 -14.24 14.81
C GLU A 153 24.94 -13.91 16.18
N GLN A 154 24.29 -14.31 17.29
CA GLN A 154 24.84 -14.33 18.67
C GLN A 154 25.37 -15.72 19.00
#